data_AF-A0A7Y5X430-F1
#
_entry.id   AF-A0A7Y5X430-F1
#
_cell.length_a   1.000
_cell.length_b   1.000
_cell.length_c   1.000
_cell.angle_alpha   90.00
_cell.angle_beta   90.00
_cell.angle_gamma   90.00
#
_symmetry.space_group_name_H-M   'P 1'
#
loop_
_entity.id
_entity.type
_entity.pdbx_description
1 polymer ?
#
loop_
_entity_poly.entity_id
_entity_poly.type
_entity_poly.pdbx_seq_one_letter_code
_entity_poly.pdbx_strand_id
1 'polypeptide(L)'
;MPDPIAHDLTFLFTDVEGSTQLIERLGPGYGIVLEKHRALIRSAIESNGGRVVDTRGDEFFAAFPDSRGAVAAAVSAQRCLGDATWPPGAPVRVRMGVHSGRAQTAGDGFVGLAVHHAARVCQTARGGEILVSDTVTVGNFDSVDVGEHCLRGIPRATRLFRIVADGIDTDFPPLRGTARSIAAVRVALADDSVLLREGVAALLEEEGFDVVGQAGTGVDLLALVDEELPDVAIVDIRMPPTKTDEGIRAAHEIKRRHPRTGVLLLSSYLDVKNAVELFAAQQSGIGYMLKERVADVDDFTEAVRRIADGGTVLDAAIIELLRAGEADERERAILELAGESTG
;
A
#
# COMPACT_ATOMS: atom_id res chain seq x y z
N MET A 1 7.63 38.23 13.94
CA MET A 1 7.20 37.55 12.71
C MET A 1 5.68 37.59 12.71
N PRO A 2 5.00 38.11 11.67
CA PRO A 2 3.55 37.95 11.59
C PRO A 2 3.21 36.45 11.58
N ASP A 3 2.09 36.08 12.21
CA ASP A 3 1.59 34.70 12.16
C ASP A 3 1.34 34.30 10.69
N PRO A 4 1.74 33.11 10.26
CA PRO A 4 1.45 32.64 8.91
C PRO A 4 -0.06 32.56 8.70
N ILE A 5 -0.55 33.24 7.66
CA ILE A 5 -1.98 33.26 7.32
C ILE A 5 -2.34 31.88 6.78
N ALA A 6 -3.23 31.17 7.48
CA ALA A 6 -3.78 29.90 7.03
C ALA A 6 -4.99 30.15 6.11
N HIS A 7 -4.98 29.52 4.94
CA HIS A 7 -6.03 29.60 3.93
C HIS A 7 -6.77 28.27 3.81
N ASP A 8 -8.09 28.31 3.61
CA ASP A 8 -8.86 27.15 3.14
C ASP A 8 -8.59 27.00 1.64
N LEU A 9 -7.96 25.88 1.27
CA LEU A 9 -7.58 25.58 -0.10
C LEU A 9 -8.02 24.16 -0.46
N THR A 10 -8.05 23.87 -1.75
CA THR A 10 -8.21 22.51 -2.25
C THR A 10 -6.95 22.05 -2.93
N PHE A 11 -6.50 20.85 -2.59
CA PHE A 11 -5.29 20.26 -3.11
C PHE A 11 -5.63 19.08 -4.01
N LEU A 12 -4.94 19.00 -5.15
CA LEU A 12 -4.96 17.86 -6.05
C LEU A 12 -3.57 17.23 -6.06
N PHE A 13 -3.52 15.94 -5.80
CA PHE A 13 -2.34 15.11 -6.07
C PHE A 13 -2.65 14.18 -7.23
N THR A 14 -1.66 13.96 -8.08
CA THR A 14 -1.72 12.95 -9.15
C THR A 14 -0.44 12.14 -9.16
N ASP A 15 -0.52 10.88 -9.52
CA ASP A 15 0.63 9.98 -9.63
C ASP A 15 0.37 8.91 -10.71
N VAL A 16 1.39 8.43 -11.42
CA VAL A 16 1.21 7.39 -12.43
C VAL A 16 1.27 6.03 -11.75
N GLU A 17 0.24 5.21 -11.97
CA GLU A 17 0.23 3.83 -11.50
C GLU A 17 1.27 3.01 -12.26
N GLY A 18 2.17 2.35 -11.53
CA GLY A 18 3.17 1.45 -12.11
C GLY A 18 4.24 2.14 -12.98
N SER A 19 4.66 3.36 -12.61
CA SER A 19 5.65 4.12 -13.38
C SER A 19 7.02 3.44 -13.49
N THR A 20 7.43 2.67 -12.48
CA THR A 20 8.65 1.83 -12.53
C THR A 20 8.57 0.80 -13.66
N GLN A 21 7.45 0.09 -13.81
CA GLN A 21 7.26 -0.90 -14.88
C GLN A 21 7.23 -0.23 -16.26
N LEU A 22 6.72 1.01 -16.36
CA LEU A 22 6.77 1.79 -17.60
C LEU A 22 8.21 2.17 -17.97
N ILE A 23 9.03 2.56 -16.98
CA ILE A 23 10.46 2.88 -17.19
C ILE A 23 11.22 1.65 -17.68
N GLU A 24 11.05 0.50 -17.02
CA GLU A 24 11.71 -0.74 -17.41
C GLU A 24 11.35 -1.18 -18.83
N ARG A 25 10.07 -1.05 -19.18
CA ARG A 25 9.53 -1.47 -20.48
C ARG A 25 9.93 -0.55 -21.63
N LEU A 26 9.86 0.76 -21.40
CA LEU A 26 10.09 1.76 -22.46
C LEU A 26 11.56 2.21 -22.54
N GLY A 27 12.34 2.01 -21.46
CA GLY A 27 13.72 2.45 -21.36
C GLY A 27 13.89 3.92 -21.76
N PRO A 28 14.77 4.25 -22.72
CA PRO A 28 14.95 5.62 -23.21
C PRO A 28 13.68 6.31 -23.72
N GLY A 29 12.66 5.54 -24.15
CA GLY A 29 11.40 6.08 -24.65
C GLY A 29 10.48 6.66 -23.57
N TYR A 30 10.73 6.37 -22.28
CA TYR A 30 9.91 6.86 -21.18
C TYR A 30 9.89 8.39 -21.10
N GLY A 31 10.98 9.06 -21.46
CA GLY A 31 11.06 10.53 -21.42
C GLY A 31 9.96 11.22 -22.25
N ILE A 32 9.64 10.69 -23.43
CA ILE A 32 8.60 11.22 -24.32
C ILE A 32 7.21 11.03 -23.69
N VAL A 33 6.97 9.88 -23.07
CA VAL A 33 5.73 9.57 -22.37
C VAL A 33 5.55 10.51 -21.17
N LEU A 34 6.61 10.70 -20.38
CA LEU A 34 6.62 11.58 -19.21
C LEU A 34 6.38 13.05 -19.60
N GLU A 35 7.00 13.54 -20.67
CA GLU A 35 6.77 14.89 -21.17
C GLU A 35 5.32 15.11 -21.61
N LYS A 36 4.76 14.15 -22.36
CA LYS A 36 3.35 14.20 -22.79
C LYS A 36 2.39 14.17 -21.60
N HIS A 37 2.60 13.26 -20.64
CA HIS A 37 1.84 13.20 -19.39
C HIS A 37 1.88 14.54 -18.65
N ARG A 38 3.07 15.08 -18.41
CA ARG A 38 3.27 16.37 -17.72
C ARG A 38 2.54 17.51 -18.42
N ALA A 39 2.57 17.56 -19.75
CA ALA A 39 1.88 18.59 -20.52
C ALA A 39 0.36 18.52 -20.35
N LEU A 40 -0.23 17.31 -20.40
CA LEU A 40 -1.66 17.11 -20.23
C LEU A 40 -2.13 17.49 -18.82
N ILE A 41 -1.44 17.02 -17.78
CA ILE A 41 -1.78 17.32 -16.38
C ILE A 41 -1.67 18.82 -16.10
N ARG A 42 -0.55 19.45 -16.50
CA ARG A 42 -0.33 20.89 -16.29
C ARG A 42 -1.41 21.73 -16.98
N SER A 43 -1.72 21.41 -18.24
CA SER A 43 -2.75 22.13 -19.00
C SER A 43 -4.12 22.01 -18.36
N ALA A 44 -4.50 20.83 -17.87
CA ALA A 44 -5.76 20.63 -17.16
C ALA A 44 -5.84 21.42 -15.84
N ILE A 45 -4.76 21.46 -15.06
CA ILE A 45 -4.68 22.21 -13.81
C ILE A 45 -4.81 23.72 -14.08
N GLU A 46 -4.01 24.26 -15.00
CA GLU A 46 -3.95 25.70 -15.27
C GLU A 46 -5.25 26.22 -15.91
N SER A 47 -5.85 25.45 -16.83
CA SER A 47 -7.11 25.82 -17.49
C SER A 47 -8.30 25.86 -16.53
N ASN A 48 -8.20 25.19 -15.39
CA ASN A 48 -9.23 25.14 -14.35
C ASN A 48 -8.87 25.99 -13.12
N GLY A 49 -7.96 26.96 -13.27
CA GLY A 49 -7.63 27.94 -12.24
C GLY A 49 -6.75 27.41 -11.11
N GLY A 50 -6.13 26.26 -11.30
CA GLY A 50 -5.16 25.69 -10.37
C GLY A 50 -3.74 26.19 -10.61
N ARG A 51 -2.92 26.12 -9.55
CA ARG A 51 -1.49 26.35 -9.62
C ARG A 51 -0.76 25.04 -9.33
N VAL A 52 0.13 24.63 -10.23
CA VAL A 52 1.10 23.56 -9.95
C VAL A 52 2.09 24.07 -8.90
N VAL A 53 2.15 23.39 -7.76
CA VAL A 53 3.01 23.74 -6.62
C VAL A 53 4.33 22.98 -6.70
N ASP A 54 4.28 21.68 -6.97
CA ASP A 54 5.45 20.81 -7.06
C ASP A 54 5.23 19.75 -8.17
N THR A 55 6.33 19.23 -8.71
CA THR A 55 6.33 18.14 -9.69
C THR A 55 7.55 17.26 -9.41
N ARG A 56 7.33 16.03 -8.94
CA ARG A 56 8.40 15.07 -8.64
C ARG A 56 8.27 13.86 -9.52
N GLY A 57 9.18 13.72 -10.49
CA GLY A 57 9.05 12.69 -11.50
C GLY A 57 7.72 12.86 -12.26
N ASP A 58 6.85 11.88 -12.12
CA ASP A 58 5.52 11.75 -12.69
C ASP A 58 4.39 12.26 -11.77
N GLU A 59 4.70 12.54 -10.50
CA GLU A 59 3.76 13.10 -9.53
C GLU A 59 3.55 14.61 -9.73
N PHE A 60 2.30 15.06 -9.56
CA PHE A 60 1.96 16.47 -9.46
C PHE A 60 1.29 16.78 -8.13
N PHE A 61 1.66 17.94 -7.57
CA PHE A 61 0.94 18.58 -6.48
C PHE A 61 0.44 19.94 -6.96
N ALA A 62 -0.86 20.17 -6.87
CA ALA A 62 -1.49 21.42 -7.24
C ALA A 62 -2.43 21.94 -6.15
N ALA A 63 -2.58 23.27 -6.12
CA ALA A 63 -3.48 23.96 -5.20
C ALA A 63 -4.48 24.82 -5.96
N PHE A 64 -5.69 24.85 -5.44
CA PHE A 64 -6.85 25.55 -5.98
C PHE A 64 -7.51 26.39 -4.88
N PRO A 65 -8.10 27.54 -5.24
CA PRO A 65 -8.84 28.36 -4.29
C PRO A 65 -10.13 27.69 -3.80
N ASP A 66 -10.69 26.75 -4.59
CA ASP A 66 -11.95 26.07 -4.28
C ASP A 66 -11.99 24.63 -4.82
N SER A 67 -12.97 23.85 -4.36
CA SER A 67 -13.15 22.45 -4.75
C SER A 67 -13.56 22.28 -6.22
N ARG A 68 -14.29 23.25 -6.77
CA ARG A 68 -14.87 23.15 -8.11
C ARG A 68 -13.77 23.11 -9.17
N GLY A 69 -12.79 24.00 -9.06
CA GLY A 69 -11.63 24.01 -9.96
C GLY A 69 -10.82 22.72 -9.88
N ALA A 70 -10.58 22.21 -8.67
CA ALA A 70 -9.79 21.00 -8.45
C ALA A 70 -10.45 19.75 -9.06
N VAL A 71 -11.75 19.55 -8.84
CA VAL A 71 -12.48 18.40 -9.40
C VAL A 71 -12.60 18.52 -10.93
N ALA A 72 -12.87 19.72 -11.45
CA ALA A 72 -12.90 19.95 -12.90
C ALA A 72 -11.54 19.69 -13.56
N ALA A 73 -10.44 20.08 -12.92
CA ALA A 73 -9.09 19.78 -13.36
C ALA A 73 -8.82 18.27 -13.40
N ALA A 74 -9.17 17.55 -12.33
CA ALA A 74 -9.00 16.10 -12.26
C ALA A 74 -9.78 15.37 -13.36
N VAL A 75 -11.05 15.74 -13.55
CA VAL A 75 -11.91 15.18 -14.61
C VAL A 75 -11.36 15.49 -16.00
N SER A 76 -10.96 16.74 -16.26
CA SER A 76 -10.37 17.13 -17.54
C SER A 76 -9.07 16.37 -17.80
N ALA A 77 -8.22 16.20 -16.79
CA ALA A 77 -6.98 15.47 -16.90
C ALA A 77 -7.22 14.00 -17.25
N GLN A 78 -8.12 13.29 -16.55
CA GLN A 78 -8.43 11.90 -16.87
C GLN A 78 -8.95 11.71 -18.30
N ARG A 79 -9.84 12.61 -18.77
CA ARG A 79 -10.33 12.58 -20.16
C ARG A 79 -9.19 12.75 -21.16
N CYS A 80 -8.34 13.76 -20.97
CA CYS A 80 -7.21 14.00 -21.86
C CYS A 80 -6.20 12.85 -21.85
N LEU A 81 -5.99 12.18 -20.71
CA LEU A 81 -5.13 11.00 -20.61
C LEU A 81 -5.74 9.77 -21.30
N GLY A 82 -7.05 9.59 -21.19
CA GLY A 82 -7.80 8.51 -21.86
C GLY A 82 -7.85 8.68 -23.38
N ASP A 83 -7.98 9.91 -23.87
CA ASP A 83 -7.98 10.24 -25.30
C ASP A 83 -6.57 10.25 -25.91
N ALA A 84 -5.53 10.31 -25.08
CA ALA A 84 -4.15 10.38 -25.56
C ALA A 84 -3.67 9.05 -26.14
N THR A 85 -3.02 9.11 -27.31
CA THR A 85 -2.33 7.95 -27.88
C THR A 85 -1.03 7.67 -27.13
N TRP A 86 -0.94 6.51 -26.49
CA TRP A 86 0.25 6.01 -25.80
C TRP A 86 0.98 4.93 -26.62
N PRO A 87 2.28 4.68 -26.38
CA PRO A 87 2.98 3.57 -27.01
C PRO A 87 2.28 2.22 -26.77
N PRO A 88 2.27 1.30 -27.75
CA PRO A 88 1.62 0.00 -27.60
C PRO A 88 2.12 -0.77 -26.36
N GLY A 89 1.18 -1.29 -25.56
CA GLY A 89 1.51 -2.05 -24.35
C GLY A 89 2.02 -1.22 -23.17
N ALA A 90 1.93 0.11 -23.24
CA ALA A 90 2.33 1.03 -22.17
C ALA A 90 1.28 2.14 -21.94
N PRO A 91 0.01 1.80 -21.60
CA PRO A 91 -0.99 2.80 -21.25
C PRO A 91 -0.56 3.54 -19.98
N VAL A 92 -0.71 4.87 -19.98
CA VAL A 92 -0.46 5.69 -18.79
C VAL A 92 -1.76 5.83 -18.01
N ARG A 93 -1.83 5.19 -16.84
CA ARG A 93 -2.98 5.32 -15.93
C ARG A 93 -2.56 6.17 -14.73
N VAL A 94 -3.31 7.23 -14.47
CA VAL A 94 -2.97 8.22 -13.43
C VAL A 94 -4.00 8.13 -12.33
N ARG A 95 -3.56 7.93 -11.09
CA ARG A 95 -4.42 8.01 -9.91
C ARG A 95 -4.48 9.46 -9.42
N MET A 96 -5.64 9.89 -8.96
CA MET A 96 -5.85 11.28 -8.52
C MET A 96 -6.59 11.34 -7.18
N GLY A 97 -6.14 12.25 -6.31
CA GLY A 97 -6.76 12.51 -5.01
C GLY A 97 -6.99 13.99 -4.75
N VAL A 98 -8.18 14.33 -4.26
CA VAL A 98 -8.57 15.70 -3.94
C VAL A 98 -8.99 15.81 -2.47
N HIS A 99 -8.50 16.84 -1.79
CA HIS A 99 -8.92 17.17 -0.43
C HIS A 99 -8.94 18.68 -0.20
N SER A 100 -9.95 19.15 0.53
CA SER A 100 -10.08 20.56 0.93
C SER A 100 -9.80 20.71 2.43
N GLY A 101 -8.95 21.68 2.79
CA GLY A 101 -8.64 21.95 4.18
C GLY A 101 -7.69 23.14 4.38
N ARG A 102 -7.40 23.46 5.64
CA ARG A 102 -6.52 24.58 6.00
C ARG A 102 -5.05 24.26 5.77
N ALA A 103 -4.34 25.15 5.09
CA ALA A 103 -2.89 25.11 4.98
C ALA A 103 -2.27 26.50 5.12
N GLN A 104 -1.00 26.53 5.52
CA GLN A 104 -0.19 27.73 5.60
C GLN A 104 0.72 27.80 4.37
N THR A 105 0.89 28.99 3.82
CA THR A 105 1.88 29.22 2.75
C THR A 105 3.29 29.21 3.35
N ALA A 106 4.19 28.44 2.75
CA ALA A 106 5.60 28.37 3.15
C ALA A 106 6.48 28.41 1.90
N GLY A 107 7.15 29.55 1.67
CA GLY A 107 7.84 29.81 0.41
C GLY A 107 6.88 29.73 -0.78
N ASP A 108 7.23 28.94 -1.80
CA ASP A 108 6.40 28.71 -2.98
C ASP A 108 5.36 27.57 -2.79
N GLY A 109 5.40 26.90 -1.63
CA GLY A 109 4.61 25.73 -1.29
C GLY A 109 3.59 25.93 -0.17
N PHE A 110 3.08 24.80 0.33
CA PHE A 110 2.11 24.76 1.42
C PHE A 110 2.53 23.75 2.49
N VAL A 111 2.28 24.09 3.75
CA VAL A 111 2.49 23.20 4.89
C VAL A 111 1.19 23.11 5.69
N GLY A 112 0.82 21.90 6.04
CA GLY A 112 -0.37 21.64 6.84
C GLY A 112 -0.89 20.22 6.63
N LEU A 113 -1.68 19.75 7.59
CA LEU A 113 -2.24 18.40 7.56
C LEU A 113 -3.07 18.14 6.29
N ALA A 114 -3.75 19.17 5.76
CA ALA A 114 -4.54 19.07 4.54
C ALA A 114 -3.71 18.67 3.29
N VAL A 115 -2.44 19.06 3.22
CA VAL A 115 -1.54 18.68 2.11
C VAL A 115 -1.25 17.18 2.17
N HIS A 116 -0.89 16.68 3.36
CA HIS A 116 -0.66 15.25 3.57
C HIS A 116 -1.93 14.43 3.35
N HIS A 117 -3.08 14.95 3.77
CA HIS A 117 -4.38 14.32 3.59
C HIS A 117 -4.69 14.12 2.10
N ALA A 118 -4.53 15.16 1.28
CA ALA A 118 -4.72 15.07 -0.17
C ALA A 118 -3.80 14.02 -0.83
N ALA A 119 -2.53 13.98 -0.43
CA ALA A 119 -1.58 12.98 -0.92
C ALA A 119 -2.03 11.55 -0.57
N ARG A 120 -2.53 11.32 0.64
CA ARG A 120 -3.04 9.99 1.05
C ARG A 120 -4.33 9.59 0.34
N VAL A 121 -5.23 10.54 0.06
CA VAL A 121 -6.39 10.28 -0.81
C VAL A 121 -5.93 9.79 -2.18
N CYS A 122 -4.92 10.45 -2.77
CA CYS A 122 -4.36 10.06 -4.08
C CYS A 122 -3.74 8.66 -4.04
N GLN A 123 -2.99 8.33 -2.99
CA GLN A 123 -2.36 7.02 -2.83
C GLN A 123 -3.36 5.88 -2.68
N THR A 124 -4.57 6.18 -2.21
CA THR A 124 -5.67 5.20 -2.08
C THR A 124 -6.35 4.91 -3.43
N ALA A 125 -6.26 5.85 -4.37
CA ALA A 125 -6.85 5.72 -5.70
C ALA A 125 -6.04 4.78 -6.61
N ARG A 126 -6.73 4.14 -7.55
CA ARG A 126 -6.13 3.36 -8.63
C ARG A 126 -5.86 4.21 -9.87
N GLY A 127 -5.03 3.71 -10.78
CA GLY A 127 -4.80 4.36 -12.07
C GLY A 127 -6.12 4.58 -12.82
N GLY A 128 -6.38 5.80 -13.28
CA GLY A 128 -7.63 6.21 -13.92
C GLY A 128 -8.74 6.66 -12.95
N GLU A 129 -8.56 6.45 -11.63
CA GLU A 129 -9.55 6.80 -10.62
C GLU A 129 -9.33 8.22 -10.07
N ILE A 130 -10.43 8.89 -9.72
CA ILE A 130 -10.44 10.16 -8.97
C ILE A 130 -11.17 9.93 -7.65
N LEU A 131 -10.45 10.05 -6.54
CA LEU A 131 -11.02 10.03 -5.19
C LEU A 131 -11.02 11.43 -4.59
N VAL A 132 -12.09 11.75 -3.87
CA VAL A 132 -12.22 13.00 -3.11
C VAL A 132 -12.63 12.70 -1.67
N SER A 133 -12.16 13.49 -0.72
CA SER A 133 -12.67 13.43 0.66
C SER A 133 -14.04 14.07 0.80
N ASP A 134 -14.73 13.77 1.89
CA ASP A 134 -15.97 14.39 2.36
C ASP A 134 -15.96 15.92 2.45
N THR A 135 -14.78 16.52 2.61
CA THR A 135 -14.63 17.99 2.61
C THR A 135 -14.70 18.64 1.22
N VAL A 136 -14.67 17.85 0.13
CA VAL A 136 -14.65 18.35 -1.24
C VAL A 136 -16.07 18.40 -1.81
N THR A 137 -16.48 19.56 -2.31
CA THR A 137 -17.74 19.67 -3.07
C THR A 137 -17.51 19.29 -4.53
N VAL A 138 -18.18 18.24 -5.01
CA VAL A 138 -18.00 17.68 -6.37
C VAL A 138 -18.62 18.51 -7.50
N GLY A 139 -19.41 19.54 -7.17
CA GLY A 139 -19.99 20.45 -8.15
C GLY A 139 -21.03 19.80 -9.05
N ASN A 140 -20.81 19.83 -10.36
CA ASN A 140 -21.73 19.29 -11.38
C ASN A 140 -21.42 17.83 -11.76
N PHE A 141 -20.50 17.18 -11.07
CA PHE A 141 -20.15 15.78 -11.31
C PHE A 141 -20.89 14.88 -10.33
N ASP A 142 -21.21 13.67 -10.79
CA ASP A 142 -21.74 12.64 -9.90
C ASP A 142 -20.61 12.03 -9.06
N SER A 143 -20.98 11.44 -7.93
CA SER A 143 -20.04 10.69 -7.12
C SER A 143 -20.69 9.48 -6.46
N VAL A 144 -19.86 8.47 -6.22
CA VAL A 144 -20.24 7.25 -5.50
C VAL A 144 -19.49 7.25 -4.18
N ASP A 145 -20.23 7.10 -3.08
CA ASP A 145 -19.67 6.90 -1.75
C ASP A 145 -18.97 5.54 -1.70
N VAL A 146 -17.66 5.56 -1.43
CA VAL A 146 -16.84 4.36 -1.30
C VAL A 146 -16.55 4.02 0.16
N GLY A 147 -17.12 4.79 1.09
CA GLY A 147 -17.05 4.55 2.53
C GLY A 147 -15.89 5.25 3.23
N GLU A 148 -15.78 4.97 4.54
CA GLU A 148 -14.72 5.51 5.39
C GLU A 148 -13.42 4.71 5.26
N HIS A 149 -12.31 5.42 5.18
CA HIS A 149 -10.96 4.88 5.03
C HIS A 149 -10.01 5.52 6.04
N CYS A 150 -9.22 4.69 6.73
CA CYS A 150 -8.12 5.17 7.56
C CYS A 150 -6.92 5.47 6.66
N LEU A 151 -6.55 6.74 6.57
CA LEU A 151 -5.43 7.19 5.75
C LEU A 151 -4.18 7.30 6.64
N ARG A 152 -3.05 6.74 6.19
CA ARG A 152 -1.80 6.72 6.97
C ARG A 152 -1.38 8.13 7.42
N GLY A 153 -1.20 8.32 8.73
CA GLY A 153 -0.82 9.60 9.33
C GLY A 153 -1.95 10.64 9.40
N ILE A 154 -3.19 10.26 9.05
CA ILE A 154 -4.38 11.11 9.19
C ILE A 154 -5.16 10.63 10.42
N PRO A 155 -5.34 11.46 11.46
CA PRO A 155 -5.89 11.01 12.75
C PRO A 155 -7.34 10.52 12.72
N ARG A 156 -8.10 10.86 11.67
CA ARG A 156 -9.51 10.51 11.54
C ARG A 156 -9.75 9.74 10.26
N ALA A 157 -10.62 8.75 10.34
CA ALA A 157 -11.15 8.09 9.16
C ALA A 157 -11.75 9.14 8.22
N THR A 158 -11.45 9.00 6.94
CA THR A 158 -11.88 9.90 5.89
C THR A 158 -12.91 9.18 5.06
N ARG A 159 -14.12 9.73 4.97
CA ARG A 159 -15.10 9.24 4.01
C ARG A 159 -14.68 9.70 2.62
N LEU A 160 -14.54 8.74 1.71
CA LEU A 160 -14.10 8.99 0.34
C LEU A 160 -15.26 8.83 -0.62
N PHE A 161 -15.19 9.58 -1.71
CA PHE A 161 -16.13 9.53 -2.81
C PHE A 161 -15.36 9.38 -4.11
N ARG A 162 -15.79 8.46 -4.97
CA ARG A 162 -15.30 8.32 -6.33
C ARG A 162 -16.07 9.24 -7.25
N ILE A 163 -15.39 10.03 -8.08
CA ILE A 163 -16.04 10.85 -9.08
C ILE A 163 -16.51 9.99 -10.26
N VAL A 164 -17.72 10.23 -10.72
CA VAL A 164 -18.32 9.61 -11.91
C VAL A 164 -18.58 10.71 -12.94
N ALA A 165 -18.01 10.54 -14.14
CA ALA A 165 -18.19 11.46 -15.24
C ALA A 165 -18.02 10.75 -16.59
N ASP A 166 -18.73 11.22 -17.61
CA ASP A 166 -18.58 10.71 -18.98
C ASP A 166 -17.12 10.78 -19.44
N GLY A 167 -16.64 9.72 -20.11
CA GLY A 167 -15.27 9.66 -20.62
C GLY A 167 -14.20 9.36 -19.56
N ILE A 168 -14.58 8.94 -18.35
CA ILE A 168 -13.67 8.40 -17.34
C ILE A 168 -14.10 6.97 -17.04
N ASP A 169 -13.13 6.09 -16.79
CA ASP A 169 -13.40 4.74 -16.30
C ASP A 169 -14.14 4.82 -14.96
N THR A 170 -15.10 3.93 -14.76
CA THR A 170 -15.94 3.88 -13.55
C THR A 170 -15.99 2.47 -12.95
N ASP A 171 -15.50 1.47 -13.69
CA ASP A 171 -15.48 0.07 -13.27
C ASP A 171 -14.17 -0.23 -12.56
N PHE A 172 -14.11 0.15 -11.29
CA PHE A 172 -13.01 -0.23 -10.42
C PHE A 172 -13.51 -1.23 -9.40
N PRO A 173 -12.70 -2.26 -9.06
CA PRO A 173 -13.01 -3.13 -7.94
C PRO A 173 -13.16 -2.29 -6.65
N PRO A 174 -13.83 -2.82 -5.61
CA PRO A 174 -13.91 -2.15 -4.32
C PRO A 174 -12.53 -1.67 -3.86
N LEU A 175 -12.45 -0.45 -3.32
CA LEU A 175 -11.20 0.05 -2.75
C LEU A 175 -10.71 -0.93 -1.70
N ARG A 176 -9.42 -1.28 -1.76
CA ARG A 176 -8.79 -2.10 -0.73
C ARG A 176 -8.80 -1.26 0.56
N GLY A 177 -9.35 -1.82 1.64
CA GLY A 177 -9.53 -1.08 2.90
C GLY A 177 -10.90 -0.41 3.08
N THR A 178 -11.95 -0.78 2.31
CA THR A 178 -13.34 -0.51 2.71
C THR A 178 -13.51 -0.92 4.17
N ALA A 179 -13.94 -0.01 5.04
CA ALA A 179 -14.20 -0.20 6.47
C ALA A 179 -14.63 -1.63 6.85
N ARG A 180 -13.68 -2.54 6.97
CA ARG A 180 -13.87 -3.86 7.56
C ARG A 180 -13.24 -3.73 8.93
N SER A 181 -14.08 -3.30 9.85
CA SER A 181 -13.83 -3.27 11.29
C SER A 181 -12.65 -2.40 11.72
N ILE A 182 -12.95 -1.50 12.64
CA ILE A 182 -12.01 -0.98 13.62
C ILE A 182 -11.66 -2.15 14.55
N ALA A 183 -10.85 -3.07 14.06
CA ALA A 183 -9.90 -3.79 14.88
C ALA A 183 -8.58 -3.62 14.13
N ALA A 184 -7.63 -2.96 14.77
CA ALA A 184 -6.25 -2.99 14.29
C ALA A 184 -5.88 -4.46 14.00
N VAL A 185 -5.19 -4.72 12.89
CA VAL A 185 -4.82 -6.08 12.49
C VAL A 185 -4.19 -6.76 13.69
N ARG A 186 -4.80 -7.86 14.14
CA ARG A 186 -4.46 -8.54 15.38
C ARG A 186 -3.26 -9.43 15.14
N VAL A 187 -2.15 -9.14 15.80
CA VAL A 187 -0.87 -9.81 15.59
C VAL A 187 -0.45 -10.57 16.84
N ALA A 188 -0.19 -11.87 16.69
CA ALA A 188 0.56 -12.64 17.67
C ALA A 188 2.02 -12.72 17.22
N LEU A 189 2.96 -12.50 18.15
CA LEU A 189 4.39 -12.50 17.83
C LEU A 189 5.11 -13.60 18.61
N ALA A 190 5.93 -14.40 17.92
CA ALA A 190 6.78 -15.40 18.55
C ALA A 190 8.22 -15.28 18.09
N ASP A 191 9.13 -15.14 19.06
CA ASP A 191 10.57 -15.06 18.82
C ASP A 191 11.31 -15.49 20.09
N ASP A 192 12.46 -16.15 19.98
CA ASP A 192 13.25 -16.56 21.15
C ASP A 192 14.00 -15.39 21.80
N SER A 193 14.31 -14.36 21.02
CA SER A 193 14.97 -13.13 21.45
C SER A 193 13.94 -12.17 22.02
N VAL A 194 13.93 -12.05 23.35
CA VAL A 194 13.06 -11.10 24.07
C VAL A 194 13.21 -9.67 23.52
N LEU A 195 14.44 -9.21 23.28
CA LEU A 195 14.67 -7.84 22.80
C LEU A 195 14.09 -7.61 21.41
N LEU A 196 14.25 -8.58 20.50
CA LEU A 196 13.68 -8.46 19.16
C LEU A 196 12.16 -8.50 19.23
N ARG A 197 11.60 -9.40 20.05
CA ARG A 197 10.16 -9.54 20.23
C ARG A 197 9.50 -8.25 20.74
N GLU A 198 10.08 -7.64 21.77
CA GLU A 198 9.61 -6.35 22.30
C GLU A 198 9.77 -5.21 21.27
N GLY A 199 10.89 -5.18 20.55
CA GLY A 199 11.14 -4.16 19.52
C GLY A 199 10.15 -4.24 18.35
N VAL A 200 9.85 -5.45 17.87
CA VAL A 200 8.88 -5.68 16.81
C VAL A 200 7.46 -5.39 17.28
N ALA A 201 7.10 -5.77 18.51
CA ALA A 201 5.79 -5.44 19.09
C ALA A 201 5.58 -3.92 19.15
N ALA A 202 6.55 -3.17 19.69
CA ALA A 202 6.46 -1.72 19.79
C ALA A 202 6.34 -1.04 18.41
N LEU A 203 7.11 -1.51 17.42
CA LEU A 203 7.02 -1.02 16.03
C LEU A 203 5.63 -1.27 15.44
N LEU A 204 5.09 -2.47 15.61
CA LEU A 204 3.76 -2.82 15.10
C LEU A 204 2.67 -1.98 15.77
N GLU A 205 2.75 -1.78 17.08
CA GLU A 205 1.81 -0.91 17.81
C GLU A 205 1.88 0.55 17.31
N GLU A 206 3.10 1.08 17.10
CA GLU A 206 3.32 2.42 16.52
C GLU A 206 2.69 2.55 15.13
N GLU A 207 2.75 1.49 14.32
CA GLU A 207 2.18 1.40 12.98
C GLU A 207 0.69 1.00 12.94
N GLY A 208 0.04 0.94 14.11
CA GLY A 208 -1.41 0.79 14.25
C GLY A 208 -1.93 -0.65 14.20
N PHE A 209 -1.09 -1.64 14.48
CA PHE A 209 -1.49 -3.05 14.69
C PHE A 209 -1.86 -3.30 16.16
N ASP A 210 -2.69 -4.32 16.41
CA ASP A 210 -3.05 -4.76 17.77
C ASP A 210 -2.23 -5.99 18.14
N VAL A 211 -1.19 -5.84 18.95
CA VAL A 211 -0.37 -6.97 19.38
C VAL A 211 -1.08 -7.70 20.52
N VAL A 212 -1.84 -8.74 20.17
CA VAL A 212 -2.70 -9.50 21.10
C VAL A 212 -1.91 -10.37 22.07
N GLY A 213 -0.64 -10.65 21.77
CA GLY A 213 0.25 -11.35 22.68
C GLY A 213 1.59 -11.72 22.07
N GLN A 214 2.48 -12.15 22.95
CA GLN A 214 3.85 -12.53 22.60
C GLN A 214 4.20 -13.91 23.20
N ALA A 215 4.98 -14.69 22.45
CA ALA A 215 5.44 -16.02 22.86
C ALA A 215 6.95 -16.19 22.65
N GLY A 216 7.60 -16.94 23.55
CA GLY A 216 9.01 -17.33 23.41
C GLY A 216 9.23 -18.71 22.80
N THR A 217 8.17 -19.50 22.64
CA THR A 217 8.21 -20.87 22.14
C THR A 217 7.05 -21.15 21.20
N GLY A 218 7.20 -22.16 20.34
CA GLY A 218 6.12 -22.61 19.46
C GLY A 218 4.90 -23.12 20.23
N VAL A 219 5.08 -23.74 21.40
CA VAL A 219 3.97 -24.25 22.22
C VAL A 219 3.13 -23.10 22.77
N ASP A 220 3.79 -22.06 23.30
CA ASP A 220 3.11 -20.89 23.87
C ASP A 220 2.40 -20.10 22.77
N LEU A 221 3.01 -19.98 21.58
CA LEU A 221 2.38 -19.36 20.42
C LEU A 221 1.10 -20.10 20.02
N LEU A 222 1.11 -21.43 20.00
CA LEU A 222 -0.04 -22.22 19.61
C LEU A 222 -1.22 -22.05 20.56
N ALA A 223 -0.94 -21.95 21.87
CA ALA A 223 -1.96 -21.64 22.87
C ALA A 223 -2.50 -20.22 22.70
N LEU A 224 -1.62 -19.24 22.48
CA LEU A 224 -2.00 -17.85 22.25
C LEU A 224 -2.89 -17.69 21.01
N VAL A 225 -2.56 -18.35 19.91
CA VAL A 225 -3.37 -18.30 18.67
C VAL A 225 -4.74 -18.94 18.88
N ASP A 226 -4.83 -20.04 19.65
CA ASP A 226 -6.10 -20.69 19.96
C ASP A 226 -7.03 -19.79 20.78
N GLU A 227 -6.46 -18.98 21.68
CA GLU A 227 -7.19 -18.08 22.57
C GLU A 227 -7.59 -16.78 21.88
N GLU A 228 -6.62 -16.10 21.25
CA GLU A 228 -6.80 -14.74 20.75
C GLU A 228 -7.33 -14.68 19.32
N LEU A 229 -7.17 -15.74 18.54
CA LEU A 229 -7.54 -15.83 17.12
C LEU A 229 -7.02 -14.63 16.31
N PRO A 230 -5.69 -14.40 16.26
CA PRO A 230 -5.11 -13.27 15.54
C PRO A 230 -5.33 -13.38 14.03
N ASP A 231 -5.29 -12.23 13.37
CA ASP A 231 -5.30 -12.13 11.91
C ASP A 231 -3.96 -12.61 11.34
N VAL A 232 -2.85 -12.32 12.01
CA VAL A 232 -1.49 -12.74 11.61
C VAL A 232 -0.68 -13.25 12.80
N ALA A 233 0.00 -14.37 12.63
CA ALA A 233 1.07 -14.81 13.50
C ALA A 233 2.43 -14.52 12.84
N ILE A 234 3.27 -13.72 13.48
CA ILE A 234 4.66 -13.49 13.07
C ILE A 234 5.54 -14.41 13.91
N VAL A 235 6.31 -15.27 13.25
CA VAL A 235 6.92 -16.43 13.89
C VAL A 235 8.38 -16.55 13.48
N ASP A 236 9.28 -16.47 14.45
CA ASP A 236 10.67 -16.86 14.25
C ASP A 236 10.77 -18.36 13.99
N ILE A 237 11.57 -18.73 12.98
CA ILE A 237 11.78 -20.14 12.63
C ILE A 237 12.49 -20.89 13.76
N ARG A 238 13.49 -20.25 14.40
CA ARG A 238 14.42 -20.92 15.33
C ARG A 238 14.14 -20.60 16.78
N MET A 239 13.08 -21.21 17.30
CA MET A 239 12.70 -21.09 18.71
C MET A 239 13.13 -22.32 19.55
N PRO A 240 13.21 -22.22 20.88
CA PRO A 240 13.41 -23.37 21.76
C PRO A 240 12.38 -24.48 21.53
N PRO A 241 12.73 -25.76 21.83
CA PRO A 241 13.93 -26.17 22.56
C PRO A 241 15.17 -26.45 21.70
N THR A 242 15.03 -26.82 20.42
CA THR A 242 16.15 -27.22 19.54
C THR A 242 16.67 -26.10 18.66
N LYS A 243 15.88 -25.03 18.44
CA LYS A 243 16.23 -23.86 17.62
C LYS A 243 16.54 -24.24 16.17
N THR A 244 15.72 -25.12 15.60
CA THR A 244 15.87 -25.58 14.21
C THR A 244 14.71 -25.15 13.34
N ASP A 245 13.49 -25.60 13.65
CA ASP A 245 12.33 -25.54 12.77
C ASP A 245 11.01 -25.45 13.58
N GLU A 246 11.10 -25.16 14.87
CA GLU A 246 9.94 -25.02 15.76
C GLU A 246 8.91 -24.01 15.23
N GLY A 247 9.37 -22.89 14.65
CA GLY A 247 8.48 -21.91 14.04
C GLY A 247 7.76 -22.42 12.80
N ILE A 248 8.43 -23.23 11.98
CA ILE A 248 7.81 -23.86 10.78
C ILE A 248 6.75 -24.87 11.20
N ARG A 249 7.06 -25.72 12.20
CA ARG A 249 6.10 -26.67 12.74
C ARG A 249 4.89 -25.94 13.35
N ALA A 250 5.13 -24.85 14.09
CA ALA A 250 4.06 -24.02 14.63
C ALA A 250 3.22 -23.38 13.51
N ALA A 251 3.84 -22.87 12.45
CA ALA A 251 3.13 -22.30 11.29
C ALA A 251 2.18 -23.32 10.63
N HIS A 252 2.66 -24.55 10.36
CA HIS A 252 1.82 -25.60 9.81
C HIS A 252 0.68 -26.00 10.75
N GLU A 253 0.93 -26.01 12.05
CA GLU A 253 -0.08 -26.30 13.06
C GLU A 253 -1.15 -25.20 13.14
N ILE A 254 -0.74 -23.93 13.12
CA ILE A 254 -1.64 -22.77 13.05
C ILE A 254 -2.51 -22.88 11.81
N LYS A 255 -1.92 -23.09 10.64
CA LYS A 255 -2.69 -23.19 9.39
C LYS A 255 -3.67 -24.36 9.36
N ARG A 256 -3.31 -25.48 9.97
CA ARG A 256 -4.20 -26.64 10.06
C ARG A 256 -5.41 -26.38 10.98
N ARG A 257 -5.18 -25.73 12.13
CA ARG A 257 -6.24 -25.49 13.13
C ARG A 257 -7.05 -24.22 12.84
N HIS A 258 -6.39 -23.20 12.29
CA HIS A 258 -6.90 -21.86 12.01
C HIS A 258 -6.53 -21.43 10.57
N PRO A 259 -7.20 -21.95 9.53
CA PRO A 259 -6.85 -21.67 8.14
C PRO A 259 -6.93 -20.19 7.73
N ARG A 260 -7.66 -19.37 8.51
CA ARG A 260 -7.82 -17.93 8.28
C ARG A 260 -6.67 -17.09 8.84
N THR A 261 -5.96 -17.58 9.85
CA THR A 261 -4.82 -16.85 10.42
C THR A 261 -3.67 -16.87 9.43
N GLY A 262 -3.21 -15.68 9.04
CA GLY A 262 -2.02 -15.47 8.25
C GLY A 262 -0.76 -15.85 9.05
N VAL A 263 0.30 -16.32 8.38
CA VAL A 263 1.56 -16.63 9.06
C VAL A 263 2.72 -15.99 8.31
N LEU A 264 3.52 -15.18 8.99
CA LEU A 264 4.77 -14.63 8.49
C LEU A 264 5.94 -15.30 9.23
N LEU A 265 6.73 -16.09 8.52
CA LEU A 265 7.98 -16.62 9.07
C LEU A 265 9.10 -15.60 8.98
N LEU A 266 9.80 -15.41 10.09
CA LEU A 266 11.02 -14.61 10.17
C LEU A 266 12.24 -15.53 10.25
N SER A 267 13.24 -15.26 9.40
CA SER A 267 14.49 -16.02 9.40
C SER A 267 15.72 -15.12 9.53
N SER A 268 16.69 -15.56 10.33
CA SER A 268 18.02 -14.93 10.37
C SER A 268 18.89 -15.25 9.15
N TYR A 269 18.52 -16.23 8.33
CA TYR A 269 19.33 -16.67 7.19
C TYR A 269 18.45 -17.12 6.01
N LEU A 270 19.04 -17.12 4.81
CA LEU A 270 18.39 -17.65 3.61
C LEU A 270 18.26 -19.17 3.73
N ASP A 271 17.02 -19.64 3.84
CA ASP A 271 16.67 -21.06 3.91
C ASP A 271 15.59 -21.36 2.87
N VAL A 272 16.06 -21.52 1.63
CA VAL A 272 15.20 -21.72 0.46
C VAL A 272 14.37 -22.99 0.59
N LYS A 273 14.94 -24.06 1.15
CA LYS A 273 14.26 -25.34 1.30
C LYS A 273 13.01 -25.21 2.17
N ASN A 274 13.16 -24.58 3.34
CA ASN A 274 12.05 -24.39 4.27
C ASN A 274 11.01 -23.39 3.73
N ALA A 275 11.45 -22.35 3.00
CA ALA A 275 10.53 -21.48 2.31
C ALA A 275 9.67 -22.27 1.31
N VAL A 276 10.28 -23.10 0.47
CA VAL A 276 9.57 -23.91 -0.54
C VAL A 276 8.58 -24.89 0.08
N GLU A 277 8.96 -25.59 1.14
CA GLU A 277 8.08 -26.54 1.83
C GLU A 277 6.83 -25.88 2.42
N LEU A 278 6.95 -24.64 2.91
CA LEU A 278 5.83 -23.88 3.47
C LEU A 278 4.78 -23.52 2.40
N PHE A 279 5.21 -23.12 1.21
CA PHE A 279 4.33 -22.71 0.12
C PHE A 279 3.75 -23.89 -0.69
N ALA A 280 4.43 -25.04 -0.69
CA ALA A 280 3.97 -26.24 -1.40
C ALA A 280 2.59 -26.74 -0.95
N ALA A 281 2.12 -26.33 0.23
CA ALA A 281 0.81 -26.69 0.76
C ALA A 281 -0.39 -25.90 0.17
N GLN A 282 -0.17 -24.96 -0.78
CA GLN A 282 -1.20 -24.10 -1.40
C GLN A 282 -2.10 -23.36 -0.39
N GLN A 283 -1.50 -22.89 0.71
CA GLN A 283 -2.23 -22.17 1.75
C GLN A 283 -2.11 -20.66 1.52
N SER A 284 -3.25 -19.96 1.50
CA SER A 284 -3.33 -18.49 1.44
C SER A 284 -2.83 -17.85 2.73
N GLY A 285 -2.33 -16.61 2.68
CA GLY A 285 -1.90 -15.87 3.87
C GLY A 285 -0.60 -16.41 4.44
N ILE A 286 0.42 -16.64 3.62
CA ILE A 286 1.73 -17.13 4.05
C ILE A 286 2.81 -16.15 3.61
N GLY A 287 3.71 -15.82 4.52
CA GLY A 287 4.87 -15.00 4.28
C GLY A 287 6.16 -15.66 4.74
N TYR A 288 7.25 -15.35 4.04
CA TYR A 288 8.60 -15.59 4.50
C TYR A 288 9.43 -14.31 4.32
N MET A 289 10.10 -13.85 5.38
CA MET A 289 10.93 -12.65 5.36
C MET A 289 12.22 -12.83 6.17
N LEU A 290 13.31 -12.20 5.73
CA LEU A 290 14.53 -12.11 6.52
C LEU A 290 14.36 -11.11 7.67
N LYS A 291 14.86 -11.45 8.86
CA LYS A 291 14.80 -10.58 10.05
C LYS A 291 15.44 -9.20 9.82
N GLU A 292 16.47 -9.13 8.98
CA GLU A 292 17.13 -7.87 8.61
C GLU A 292 16.19 -6.88 7.91
N ARG A 293 15.17 -7.38 7.19
CA ARG A 293 14.18 -6.54 6.50
C ARG A 293 13.11 -5.98 7.42
N VAL A 294 13.00 -6.46 8.65
CA VAL A 294 12.10 -5.86 9.64
C VAL A 294 12.52 -4.43 9.98
N ALA A 295 13.79 -4.07 9.74
CA ALA A 295 14.27 -2.70 9.86
C ALA A 295 13.68 -1.75 8.79
N ASP A 296 13.20 -2.28 7.66
CA ASP A 296 12.40 -1.53 6.69
C ASP A 296 10.93 -1.60 7.10
N VAL A 297 10.52 -0.63 7.93
CA VAL A 297 9.22 -0.59 8.60
C VAL A 297 8.06 -0.59 7.60
N ASP A 298 8.21 0.13 6.47
CA ASP A 298 7.16 0.24 5.47
C ASP A 298 6.95 -1.10 4.75
N ASP A 299 8.04 -1.73 4.29
CA ASP A 299 8.00 -3.04 3.64
C ASP A 299 7.47 -4.13 4.58
N PHE A 300 7.92 -4.13 5.83
CA PHE A 300 7.52 -5.10 6.84
C PHE A 300 6.02 -4.99 7.17
N THR A 301 5.52 -3.79 7.43
CA THR A 301 4.10 -3.61 7.78
C THR A 301 3.17 -3.85 6.60
N GLU A 302 3.59 -3.53 5.38
CA GLU A 302 2.84 -3.89 4.17
C GLU A 302 2.77 -5.40 3.98
N ALA A 303 3.87 -6.12 4.23
CA ALA A 303 3.87 -7.58 4.20
C ALA A 303 2.88 -8.18 5.21
N VAL A 304 2.84 -7.66 6.45
CA VAL A 304 1.91 -8.13 7.48
C VAL A 304 0.46 -7.89 7.05
N ARG A 305 0.11 -6.69 6.54
CA ARG A 305 -1.25 -6.39 6.04
C ARG A 305 -1.64 -7.30 4.87
N ARG A 306 -0.73 -7.51 3.91
CA ARG A 306 -0.97 -8.39 2.77
C ARG A 306 -1.23 -9.84 3.20
N ILE A 307 -0.52 -10.32 4.22
CA ILE A 307 -0.73 -11.67 4.78
C ILE A 307 -2.06 -11.76 5.53
N ALA A 308 -2.45 -10.71 6.27
CA ALA A 308 -3.75 -10.62 6.94
C ALA A 308 -4.91 -10.71 5.94
N ASP A 309 -4.74 -10.13 4.74
CA ASP A 309 -5.70 -10.19 3.64
C ASP A 309 -5.65 -11.52 2.85
N GLY A 310 -4.84 -12.49 3.28
CA GLY A 310 -4.71 -13.81 2.66
C GLY A 310 -3.72 -13.87 1.49
N GLY A 311 -2.94 -12.81 1.27
CA GLY A 311 -1.89 -12.77 0.26
C GLY A 311 -0.63 -13.57 0.63
N THR A 312 0.29 -13.65 -0.32
CA THR A 312 1.57 -14.35 -0.18
C THR A 312 2.73 -13.34 -0.16
N VAL A 313 3.74 -13.53 0.68
CA VAL A 313 4.95 -12.69 0.69
C VAL A 313 6.20 -13.55 0.68
N LEU A 314 7.15 -13.23 -0.20
CA LEU A 314 8.48 -13.82 -0.22
C LEU A 314 9.54 -12.74 -0.27
N ASP A 315 10.61 -12.95 0.50
CA ASP A 315 11.78 -12.11 0.49
C ASP A 315 12.43 -12.05 -0.90
N ALA A 316 12.85 -10.86 -1.33
CA ALA A 316 13.48 -10.65 -2.63
C ALA A 316 14.75 -11.50 -2.81
N ALA A 317 15.54 -11.68 -1.75
CA ALA A 317 16.75 -12.49 -1.82
C ALA A 317 16.45 -13.99 -2.05
N ILE A 318 15.29 -14.47 -1.60
CA ILE A 318 14.82 -15.85 -1.89
C ILE A 318 14.36 -15.95 -3.33
N ILE A 319 13.62 -14.95 -3.81
CA ILE A 319 13.18 -14.87 -5.21
C ILE A 319 14.40 -14.90 -6.15
N GLU A 320 15.45 -14.14 -5.83
CA GLU A 320 16.69 -14.12 -6.61
C GLU A 320 17.40 -15.48 -6.60
N LEU A 321 17.53 -16.13 -5.45
CA LEU A 321 18.14 -17.46 -5.35
C LEU A 321 17.37 -18.52 -6.13
N LEU A 322 16.04 -18.52 -6.02
CA LEU A 322 15.17 -19.43 -6.78
C LEU A 322 15.29 -19.21 -8.30
N ARG A 323 15.49 -17.96 -8.75
CA ARG A 323 15.72 -17.62 -10.16
C ARG A 323 17.13 -17.97 -10.66
N ALA A 324 18.13 -17.94 -9.78
CA ALA A 324 19.51 -18.23 -10.12
C ALA A 324 19.81 -19.74 -10.23
N GLY A 325 18.99 -20.59 -9.60
CA GLY A 325 19.06 -22.05 -9.73
C GLY A 325 18.25 -22.62 -10.90
N GLU A 326 18.44 -23.90 -11.22
CA GLU A 326 17.49 -24.64 -12.05
C GLU A 326 16.22 -24.92 -11.22
N ALA A 327 15.30 -23.96 -11.19
CA ALA A 327 14.07 -24.06 -10.43
C ALA A 327 13.27 -25.31 -10.83
N ASP A 328 12.87 -26.12 -9.85
CA ASP A 328 11.96 -27.23 -10.08
C ASP A 328 10.51 -26.74 -10.32
N GLU A 329 9.58 -27.66 -10.59
CA GLU A 329 8.17 -27.32 -10.84
C GLU A 329 7.51 -26.61 -9.63
N ARG A 330 7.91 -26.95 -8.40
CA ARG A 330 7.38 -26.35 -7.17
C ARG A 330 7.93 -24.95 -6.97
N GLU A 331 9.22 -24.78 -7.18
CA GLU A 331 9.90 -23.49 -7.07
C GLU A 331 9.37 -22.47 -8.09
N ARG A 332 9.06 -22.91 -9.32
CA ARG A 332 8.41 -22.04 -10.33
C ARG A 332 7.01 -21.60 -9.91
N ALA A 333 6.18 -22.51 -9.39
CA ALA A 333 4.84 -22.16 -8.91
C ALA A 333 4.88 -21.12 -7.77
N ILE A 334 5.89 -21.20 -6.90
CA ILE A 334 6.10 -20.22 -5.82
C ILE A 334 6.50 -18.86 -6.38
N LEU A 335 7.38 -18.83 -7.39
CA LEU A 335 7.77 -17.58 -8.07
C LEU A 335 6.59 -16.92 -8.78
N GLU A 336 5.67 -17.70 -9.36
CA GLU A 336 4.43 -17.19 -9.95
C GLU A 336 3.51 -16.59 -8.88
N LEU A 337 3.26 -17.30 -7.76
CA LEU A 337 2.45 -16.79 -6.64
C LEU A 337 3.05 -15.52 -6.01
N ALA A 338 4.37 -15.42 -5.94
CA ALA A 338 5.06 -14.23 -5.45
C ALA A 338 5.00 -13.06 -6.46
N GLY A 339 5.02 -13.37 -7.76
CA GLY A 339 5.01 -12.40 -8.87
C GLY A 339 3.62 -11.90 -9.29
N GLU A 340 2.56 -12.65 -9.00
CA GLU A 340 1.15 -12.32 -9.32
C GLU A 340 0.61 -11.09 -8.57
N SER A 341 1.36 -10.49 -7.64
CA SER A 341 0.99 -9.21 -7.02
C SER A 341 1.67 -7.99 -7.63
N THR A 342 2.14 -8.12 -8.88
CA THR A 342 2.51 -6.98 -9.74
C THR A 342 1.43 -6.69 -10.79
N GLY A 343 0.19 -7.08 -10.51
CA GLY A 343 -1.01 -6.81 -11.31
C GLY A 343 -1.93 -5.78 -10.66
#